data_AF-A0A960HPI5-F1
#
_entry.id   AF-A0A960HPI5-F1
#
_cell.length_a   1.000
_cell.length_b   1.000
_cell.length_c   1.000
_cell.angle_alpha   90.00
_cell.angle_beta   90.00
_cell.angle_gamma   90.00
#
_symmetry.space_group_name_H-M   'P 1'
#
loop_
_entity.id
_entity.type
_entity.pdbx_description
1 polymer ?
#
loop_
_entity_poly.entity_id
_entity_poly.type
_entity_poly.pdbx_seq_one_letter_code
_entity_poly.pdbx_strand_id
1 'polypeptide(L)'
;AGLMEIADVFVINKADRKGVDETRRDLEQMLELSDLPHDAWRPPIVPTIASSGDGVSALWDAVLAHRAYAEESGQLAERRSFRAGEELREIVTNRLRDRARQLCTGDRWDQLTDQVVEQSTDPWTAADEMLAGIDA
;
A
#
# COMPACT_ATOMS: atom_id res chain seq x y z
N ALA A 1 -4.55 5.82 6.95
CA ALA A 1 -3.68 5.82 8.13
C ALA A 1 -2.51 6.74 7.89
N GLY A 2 -2.17 7.61 8.84
CA GLY A 2 -0.96 8.42 8.79
C GLY A 2 0.29 7.54 8.85
N LEU A 3 1.45 8.07 8.44
CA LEU A 3 2.73 7.32 8.46
C LEU A 3 3.08 6.75 9.85
N MET A 4 2.60 7.40 10.91
CA MET A 4 2.84 7.00 12.30
C MET A 4 1.90 5.91 12.81
N GLU A 5 0.76 5.68 12.15
CA GLU A 5 -0.25 4.71 12.57
C GLU A 5 0.01 3.30 12.01
N ILE A 6 0.96 3.17 11.08
CA ILE A 6 1.27 1.92 10.37
C ILE A 6 2.66 1.37 10.70
N ALA A 7 3.41 2.06 11.56
CA ALA A 7 4.79 1.69 11.85
C ALA A 7 4.85 0.54 12.85
N ASP A 8 5.42 -0.59 12.43
CA ASP A 8 5.67 -1.73 13.31
C ASP A 8 6.97 -1.53 14.16
N VAL A 9 7.89 -0.66 13.71
CA VAL A 9 9.13 -0.25 14.40
C VAL A 9 9.44 1.21 14.05
N PHE A 10 9.82 2.02 15.03
CA PHE A 10 10.32 3.38 14.81
C PHE A 10 11.84 3.43 14.88
N VAL A 11 12.45 4.18 13.98
CA VAL A 11 13.91 4.34 13.93
C VAL A 11 14.28 5.83 13.96
N ILE A 12 15.08 6.23 14.95
CA ILE A 12 15.67 7.57 15.01
C ILE A 12 17.09 7.47 14.46
N ASN A 13 17.26 7.75 13.17
CA ASN A 13 18.58 7.74 12.53
C ASN A 13 19.35 9.04 12.77
N LYS A 14 20.69 8.97 12.72
CA LYS A 14 21.64 10.02 13.11
C LYS A 14 21.54 10.34 14.60
N ALA A 15 21.48 9.29 15.41
CA ALA A 15 21.38 9.37 16.86
C ALA A 15 22.58 10.05 17.55
N ASP A 16 23.64 10.37 16.80
CA ASP A 16 24.78 11.20 17.19
C ASP A 16 24.44 12.70 17.28
N ARG A 17 23.28 13.13 16.77
CA ARG A 17 22.90 14.54 16.70
C ARG A 17 22.15 15.01 17.95
N LYS A 18 22.21 16.31 18.20
CA LYS A 18 21.35 16.95 19.20
C LYS A 18 19.87 16.81 18.82
N GLY A 19 18.99 16.65 19.82
CA GLY A 19 17.54 16.52 19.63
C GLY A 19 17.02 15.08 19.60
N VAL A 20 17.89 14.08 19.67
CA VAL A 20 17.49 12.66 19.66
C VAL A 20 16.62 12.28 20.85
N ASP A 21 16.98 12.77 22.05
CA ASP A 21 16.20 12.53 23.26
C ASP A 21 14.81 13.20 23.20
N GLU A 22 14.72 14.38 22.58
CA GLU A 22 13.45 15.08 22.36
C GLU A 22 12.57 14.31 21.39
N THR A 23 13.12 13.92 20.23
CA THR A 23 12.41 13.09 19.25
C THR A 23 11.95 11.76 19.84
N ARG A 24 12.77 11.13 20.69
CA ARG A 24 12.38 9.89 21.39
C ARG A 24 11.17 10.13 22.29
N ARG A 25 11.20 11.17 23.13
CA ARG A 25 10.10 11.50 24.04
C ARG A 25 8.82 11.83 23.28
N ASP A 26 8.92 12.51 22.15
CA ASP A 26 7.76 12.82 21.32
C ASP A 26 7.12 11.53 20.77
N LEU A 27 7.95 10.59 20.26
CA LEU A 27 7.47 9.28 19.80
C LEU A 27 6.88 8.44 20.95
N GLU A 28 7.49 8.46 22.13
CA GLU A 28 6.98 7.76 23.32
C GLU A 28 5.60 8.28 23.73
N GLN A 29 5.43 9.61 23.82
CA GLN A 29 4.14 10.24 24.13
C GLN A 29 3.08 9.90 23.08
N MET A 30 3.44 9.87 21.81
CA MET A 30 2.50 9.48 20.75
C MET A 30 2.05 8.01 20.86
N LEU A 31 2.96 7.11 21.21
CA LEU A 31 2.63 5.70 21.46
C LEU A 31 1.75 5.53 22.70
N GLU A 32 1.90 6.39 23.71
CA GLU A 32 1.04 6.40 24.91
C GLU A 32 -0.37 6.91 24.63
N LEU A 33 -0.52 7.86 23.69
CA LEU A 33 -1.82 8.36 23.24
C LEU A 33 -2.55 7.38 22.30
N SER A 34 -1.87 6.34 21.82
CA SER A 34 -2.47 5.33 20.98
C SER A 34 -3.25 4.34 21.86
N ASP A 35 -4.57 4.20 21.62
CA ASP A 35 -5.44 3.22 22.29
C ASP A 35 -5.14 1.79 21.80
N LEU A 36 -3.92 1.29 22.06
CA LEU A 36 -3.51 -0.07 21.76
C LEU A 36 -4.04 -1.02 22.87
N PRO A 37 -4.65 -2.16 22.50
CA PRO A 37 -4.97 -3.22 23.45
C PRO A 37 -3.75 -3.66 24.26
N HIS A 38 -3.98 -4.17 25.47
CA HIS A 38 -2.90 -4.50 26.42
C HIS A 38 -1.95 -5.59 25.90
N ASP A 39 -2.42 -6.44 24.99
CA ASP A 39 -1.71 -7.53 24.34
C ASP A 39 -1.21 -7.17 22.92
N ALA A 40 -1.49 -5.95 22.45
CA ALA A 40 -1.08 -5.53 21.13
C ALA A 40 0.42 -5.21 21.07
N TRP A 41 1.02 -5.45 19.90
CA TRP A 41 2.39 -5.04 19.63
C TRP A 41 2.57 -3.54 19.82
N ARG A 42 3.46 -3.16 20.75
CA ARG A 42 3.89 -1.77 20.92
C ARG A 42 5.18 -1.56 20.14
N PRO A 43 5.17 -0.73 19.06
CA PRO A 43 6.35 -0.51 18.23
C PRO A 43 7.54 0.00 19.05
N PRO A 44 8.71 -0.66 19.00
CA PRO A 44 9.91 -0.16 19.68
C PRO A 44 10.49 1.05 18.94
N ILE A 45 11.15 1.95 19.68
CA ILE A 45 11.88 3.10 19.15
C ILE A 45 13.38 2.82 19.23
N VAL A 46 14.03 2.63 18.08
CA VAL A 46 15.44 2.23 17.98
C VAL A 46 16.30 3.39 17.49
N PRO A 47 17.24 3.92 18.29
CA PRO A 47 18.23 4.89 17.80
C PRO A 47 19.27 4.21 16.92
N THR A 48 19.65 4.84 15.82
CA THR A 48 20.68 4.32 14.90
C THR A 48 21.61 5.44 14.41
N ILE A 49 22.83 5.07 14.05
CA ILE A 49 23.75 5.92 13.29
C ILE A 49 24.15 5.13 12.04
N ALA A 50 23.38 5.30 10.97
CA ALA A 50 23.56 4.50 9.75
C ALA A 50 24.98 4.61 9.14
N SER A 51 25.68 5.74 9.33
CA SER A 51 27.02 5.93 8.79
C SER A 51 28.11 5.11 9.49
N SER A 52 27.92 4.77 10.76
CA SER A 52 28.84 3.91 11.53
C SER A 52 28.30 2.48 11.72
N GLY A 53 27.01 2.26 11.47
CA GLY A 53 26.33 0.99 11.68
C GLY A 53 25.80 0.79 13.11
N ASP A 54 25.92 1.81 13.98
CA ASP A 54 25.46 1.71 15.37
C ASP A 54 23.93 1.56 15.42
N GLY A 55 23.47 0.64 16.27
CA GLY A 55 22.04 0.34 16.45
C GLY A 55 21.42 -0.55 15.37
N VAL A 56 22.15 -0.91 14.30
CA VAL A 56 21.61 -1.77 13.22
C VAL A 56 21.27 -3.18 13.71
N SER A 57 22.11 -3.76 14.59
CA SER A 57 21.81 -5.08 15.19
C SER A 57 20.53 -5.03 16.02
N ALA A 58 20.39 -4.01 16.88
CA ALA A 58 19.20 -3.84 17.71
C ALA A 58 17.93 -3.60 16.87
N LEU A 59 18.06 -2.88 15.75
CA LEU A 59 16.97 -2.73 14.79
C LEU A 59 16.58 -4.07 14.17
N TRP A 60 17.55 -4.89 13.78
CA TRP A 60 17.28 -6.21 13.24
C TRP A 60 16.59 -7.12 14.25
N ASP A 61 17.02 -7.09 15.51
CA ASP A 61 16.38 -7.83 16.60
C ASP A 61 14.92 -7.38 16.81
N ALA A 62 14.65 -6.07 16.74
CA ALA A 62 13.29 -5.54 16.81
C ALA A 62 12.40 -6.01 15.65
N VAL A 63 12.95 -6.06 14.43
CA VAL A 63 12.25 -6.60 13.24
C VAL A 63 11.93 -8.08 13.41
N LEU A 64 12.88 -8.87 13.92
CA LEU A 64 12.67 -10.30 14.18
C LEU A 64 11.63 -10.53 15.27
N ALA A 65 11.64 -9.73 16.34
CA ALA A 65 10.66 -9.80 17.41
C ALA A 65 9.24 -9.47 16.89
N HIS A 66 9.09 -8.42 16.08
CA HIS A 66 7.81 -8.10 15.45
C HIS A 66 7.34 -9.22 14.53
N ARG A 67 8.26 -9.82 13.76
CA ARG A 67 7.93 -10.96 12.90
C ARG A 67 7.39 -12.13 13.71
N ALA A 68 8.06 -12.50 14.80
CA ALA A 68 7.61 -13.59 15.68
C ALA A 68 6.22 -13.30 16.23
N TYR A 69 5.98 -12.09 16.75
CA TYR A 69 4.66 -11.66 17.19
C TYR A 69 3.60 -11.76 16.08
N ALA A 70 3.91 -11.30 14.87
CA ALA A 70 2.97 -11.33 13.74
C ALA A 70 2.67 -12.77 13.26
N GLU A 71 3.63 -13.69 13.40
CA GLU A 71 3.44 -15.11 13.14
C GLU A 71 2.55 -15.76 14.22
N GLU A 72 2.83 -15.50 15.50
CA GLU A 72 2.08 -16.05 16.64
C GLU A 72 0.64 -15.52 16.74
N SER A 73 0.45 -14.23 16.50
CA SER A 73 -0.87 -13.58 16.51
C SER A 73 -1.71 -13.85 15.25
N GLY A 74 -1.13 -14.50 14.23
CA GLY A 74 -1.80 -14.76 12.94
C GLY A 74 -1.89 -13.55 12.01
N GLN A 75 -1.50 -12.35 12.45
CA GLN A 75 -1.53 -11.11 11.65
C GLN A 75 -0.72 -11.22 10.36
N LEU A 76 0.38 -12.00 10.36
CA LEU A 76 1.19 -12.18 9.16
C LEU A 76 0.40 -12.91 8.05
N ALA A 77 -0.36 -13.94 8.40
CA ALA A 77 -1.16 -14.70 7.44
C ALA A 77 -2.30 -13.84 6.88
N GLU A 78 -2.98 -13.08 7.74
CA GLU A 78 -4.02 -12.14 7.34
C GLU A 78 -3.48 -11.04 6.40
N ARG A 79 -2.40 -10.37 6.78
CA ARG A 79 -1.73 -9.35 5.95
C ARG A 79 -1.32 -9.91 4.58
N ARG A 80 -0.82 -11.15 4.54
CA ARG A 80 -0.45 -11.83 3.28
C ARG A 80 -1.66 -12.14 2.40
N SER A 81 -2.72 -12.68 2.98
CA SER A 81 -3.96 -12.98 2.25
C SER A 81 -4.58 -11.71 1.67
N PHE A 82 -4.62 -10.63 2.47
CA PHE A 82 -5.10 -9.32 2.03
C PHE A 82 -4.26 -8.77 0.87
N ARG A 83 -2.92 -8.77 0.99
CA ARG A 83 -2.01 -8.30 -0.07
C ARG A 83 -2.15 -9.12 -1.36
N ALA A 84 -2.25 -10.44 -1.24
CA ALA A 84 -2.44 -11.31 -2.39
C ALA A 84 -3.78 -11.04 -3.10
N GLY A 85 -4.85 -10.77 -2.33
CA GLY A 85 -6.14 -10.37 -2.87
C GLY A 85 -6.08 -9.03 -3.62
N GLU A 86 -5.41 -8.03 -3.05
CA GLU A 86 -5.22 -6.72 -3.68
C GLU A 86 -4.35 -6.80 -4.94
N GLU A 87 -3.26 -7.57 -4.90
CA GLU A 87 -2.41 -7.83 -6.07
C GLU A 87 -3.20 -8.52 -7.19
N LEU A 88 -3.98 -9.55 -6.86
CA LEU A 88 -4.83 -10.23 -7.83
C LEU A 88 -5.86 -9.27 -8.44
N ARG A 89 -6.51 -8.42 -7.62
CA ARG A 89 -7.46 -7.41 -8.08
C ARG A 89 -6.79 -6.41 -9.03
N GLU A 90 -5.57 -5.99 -8.73
CA GLU A 90 -4.79 -5.09 -9.58
C GLU A 90 -4.42 -5.75 -10.92
N ILE A 91 -3.98 -7.02 -10.89
CA ILE A 91 -3.69 -7.80 -12.10
C ILE A 91 -4.92 -7.89 -13.00
N VAL A 92 -6.08 -8.27 -12.44
CA VAL A 92 -7.34 -8.37 -13.19
C VAL A 92 -7.72 -7.01 -13.77
N THR A 93 -7.66 -5.96 -12.96
CA THR A 93 -8.00 -4.59 -13.38
C THR A 93 -7.11 -4.12 -14.53
N ASN A 94 -5.80 -4.34 -14.43
CA ASN A 94 -4.85 -3.95 -15.46
C ASN A 94 -5.08 -4.74 -16.76
N ARG A 95 -5.34 -6.05 -16.67
CA ARG A 95 -5.68 -6.87 -17.84
C ARG A 95 -6.96 -6.39 -18.53
N LEU A 96 -8.01 -6.10 -17.76
CA LEU A 96 -9.26 -5.56 -18.31
C LEU A 96 -9.05 -4.20 -18.98
N ARG A 97 -8.25 -3.32 -18.35
CA ARG A 97 -7.89 -2.01 -18.92
C ARG A 97 -7.12 -2.15 -20.22
N ASP A 98 -6.16 -3.06 -20.29
CA ASP A 98 -5.38 -3.29 -21.50
C ASP A 98 -6.23 -3.90 -22.62
N ARG A 99 -7.13 -4.82 -22.27
CA ARG A 99 -8.11 -5.37 -23.23
C ARG A 99 -9.05 -4.29 -23.75
N ALA A 100 -9.57 -3.42 -22.89
CA ALA A 100 -10.42 -2.30 -23.29
C ALA A 100 -9.68 -1.36 -24.26
N ARG A 101 -8.40 -1.03 -23.98
CA ARG A 101 -7.58 -0.23 -24.91
C ARG A 101 -7.43 -0.87 -26.28
N GLN A 102 -7.27 -2.19 -26.35
CA GLN A 102 -7.18 -2.90 -27.63
C GLN A 102 -8.49 -2.85 -28.40
N LEU A 103 -9.64 -2.91 -27.71
CA LEU A 103 -10.95 -2.82 -28.34
C LEU A 103 -11.23 -1.42 -28.88
N CYS A 104 -10.79 -0.37 -28.19
CA CYS A 104 -10.89 1.02 -28.65
C CYS A 104 -9.94 1.36 -29.80
N THR A 105 -9.79 0.47 -30.79
CA THR A 105 -8.99 0.68 -32.00
C THR A 105 -9.68 0.07 -33.23
N GLY A 106 -9.29 0.53 -34.42
CA GLY A 106 -9.76 0.00 -35.71
C GLY A 106 -11.06 0.63 -36.22
N ASP A 107 -11.49 0.19 -37.40
CA ASP A 107 -12.52 0.87 -38.19
C ASP A 107 -13.86 1.05 -37.46
N ARG A 108 -14.28 0.08 -36.63
CA ARG A 108 -15.55 0.20 -35.89
C ARG A 108 -15.47 1.28 -34.81
N TRP A 109 -14.34 1.36 -34.11
CA TRP A 109 -14.09 2.40 -33.10
C TRP A 109 -14.09 3.79 -33.72
N ASP A 110 -13.44 3.94 -34.88
CA ASP A 110 -13.39 5.20 -35.61
C ASP A 110 -14.81 5.62 -36.06
N GLN A 111 -15.60 4.70 -36.62
CA GLN A 111 -17.00 4.96 -36.99
C GLN A 111 -17.88 5.37 -35.80
N LEU A 112 -17.74 4.70 -34.65
CA LEU A 112 -18.49 5.08 -33.45
C LEU A 112 -18.06 6.45 -32.92
N THR A 113 -16.77 6.77 -33.02
CA THR A 113 -16.25 8.09 -32.65
C THR A 113 -16.88 9.18 -33.51
N ASP A 114 -16.93 8.97 -34.83
CA ASP A 114 -17.58 9.91 -35.76
C ASP A 114 -19.08 10.05 -35.45
N GLN A 115 -19.78 8.95 -35.19
CA GLN A 115 -21.21 8.98 -34.83
C GLN A 115 -21.49 9.76 -33.54
N VAL A 116 -20.61 9.66 -32.54
CA VAL A 116 -20.68 10.43 -31.30
C VAL A 116 -20.43 11.92 -31.55
N VAL A 117 -19.42 12.26 -32.37
CA VAL A 117 -19.11 13.65 -32.75
C VAL A 117 -20.27 14.29 -33.50
N GLU A 118 -20.90 13.53 -34.40
CA GLU A 118 -22.08 13.95 -35.17
C GLU A 118 -23.39 13.93 -34.35
N GLN A 119 -23.35 13.48 -33.09
CA GLN A 119 -24.51 13.32 -32.20
C GLN A 119 -25.59 12.39 -32.75
N SER A 120 -25.21 11.45 -33.62
CA SER A 120 -26.10 10.40 -34.14
C SER A 120 -26.21 9.20 -33.19
N THR A 121 -25.26 9.07 -32.26
CA THR A 121 -25.33 8.19 -31.08
C THR A 121 -24.72 8.91 -29.87
N ASP A 122 -25.03 8.45 -28.66
CA ASP A 122 -24.42 8.96 -27.44
C ASP A 122 -23.21 8.11 -26.99
N PRO A 123 -22.28 8.66 -26.20
CA PRO A 123 -21.07 7.95 -25.78
C PRO A 123 -21.32 6.65 -25.00
N TRP A 124 -22.44 6.54 -24.27
CA TRP A 124 -22.75 5.33 -23.49
C TRP A 124 -23.18 4.19 -24.41
N THR A 125 -24.08 4.47 -25.34
CA THR A 125 -24.51 3.49 -26.35
C THR A 125 -23.32 3.01 -27.19
N ALA A 126 -22.44 3.92 -27.62
CA ALA A 126 -21.22 3.56 -28.33
C ALA A 126 -20.27 2.68 -27.49
N ALA A 127 -20.11 2.98 -26.20
CA ALA A 127 -19.27 2.20 -25.29
C ALA A 127 -19.84 0.79 -25.05
N ASP A 128 -21.15 0.66 -24.82
CA ASP A 128 -21.81 -0.65 -24.64
C ASP A 128 -21.61 -1.54 -25.86
N GLU A 129 -21.67 -0.97 -27.07
CA GLU A 129 -21.40 -1.72 -28.30
C GLU A 129 -19.95 -2.20 -28.37
N MET A 130 -18.98 -1.35 -28.00
CA MET A 130 -17.56 -1.75 -27.96
C MET A 130 -17.29 -2.83 -26.91
N LEU A 131 -18.00 -2.78 -25.78
CA LEU A 131 -17.86 -3.74 -24.68
C LEU A 131 -18.57 -5.07 -24.96
N ALA A 132 -19.61 -5.09 -25.81
CA ALA A 132 -20.28 -6.33 -26.21
C ALA A 132 -19.33 -7.35 -26.88
N GLY A 133 -18.19 -6.90 -27.43
CA GLY A 133 -17.14 -7.76 -27.96
C GLY A 133 -16.22 -8.43 -26.91
N ILE A 134 -16.43 -8.18 -25.62
CA ILE A 134 -15.65 -8.79 -24.52
C ILE A 134 -16.24 -10.14 -24.07
N ASP A 135 -17.53 -10.39 -24.31
CA ASP A 135 -18.25 -11.56 -23.79
C ASP A 135 -18.09 -12.86 -24.61
N ALA A 136 -17.06 -12.97 -25.47
CA ALA A 136 -16.81 -14.16 -26.32
C ALA A 136 -15.37 -14.70 -26.23
#